data_AF-A0A3D4SWJ4-F1
#
_entry.id   AF-A0A3D4SWJ4-F1
#
_cell.length_a   1.000
_cell.length_b   1.000
_cell.length_c   1.000
_cell.angle_alpha   90.00
_cell.angle_beta   90.00
_cell.angle_gamma   90.00
#
_symmetry.space_group_name_H-M   'P 1'
#
loop_
_entity.id
_entity.type
_entity.pdbx_description
1 polymer ?
#
loop_
_entity_poly.entity_id
_entity_poly.type
_entity_poly.pdbx_seq_one_letter_code
_entity_poly.pdbx_strand_id
1 'polypeptide(L)' 'MANAGKNDNGTFLTVAEVADLMRVSKMTVYRLVHSGELPAVRVGRSFRVHEQAVSEYLGASVYDAGRNDQVG' A
#
# COMPACT_ATOMS: atom_id res chain seq x y z
N MET A 1 -22.59 -22.39 -2.80
CA MET A 1 -23.05 -21.12 -3.43
C MET A 1 -22.16 -20.00 -2.90
N ALA A 2 -21.49 -19.30 -3.82
CA ALA A 2 -20.64 -18.11 -3.67
C ALA A 2 -19.42 -18.25 -2.71
N ASN A 3 -18.20 -17.88 -3.07
CA ASN A 3 -17.77 -16.84 -3.98
C ASN A 3 -16.58 -17.35 -4.79
N ALA A 4 -16.65 -17.22 -6.12
CA ALA A 4 -15.47 -17.29 -6.96
C ALA A 4 -14.47 -16.26 -6.40
N GLY A 5 -13.28 -16.74 -6.00
CA GLY A 5 -12.19 -15.87 -5.60
C GLY A 5 -12.07 -14.77 -6.64
N LYS A 6 -12.22 -13.54 -6.18
CA LYS A 6 -12.17 -12.31 -6.97
C LYS A 6 -11.10 -12.51 -8.04
N ASN A 7 -11.48 -12.44 -9.31
CA ASN A 7 -10.47 -12.39 -10.35
C ASN A 7 -9.68 -11.12 -10.04
N ASP A 8 -8.48 -11.30 -9.49
CA ASP A 8 -7.54 -10.23 -9.18
C ASP A 8 -7.03 -9.68 -10.51
N ASN A 9 -7.93 -9.03 -11.25
CA ASN A 9 -7.60 -8.18 -12.37
C ASN A 9 -6.80 -7.04 -11.76
N GLY A 10 -5.50 -7.26 -11.63
CA GLY A 10 -4.58 -6.48 -10.82
C GLY A 10 -4.69 -5.00 -11.10
N THR A 11 -5.44 -4.30 -10.25
CA THR A 11 -5.54 -2.86 -10.33
C THR A 11 -4.20 -2.29 -9.91
N PHE A 12 -3.54 -1.62 -10.86
CA PHE A 12 -2.30 -0.90 -10.59
C PHE A 12 -2.63 0.56 -10.31
N LEU A 13 -2.25 1.00 -9.12
CA LEU A 13 -2.44 2.36 -8.63
C LEU A 13 -1.18 3.18 -8.88
N THR A 14 -1.37 4.45 -9.20
CA THR A 14 -0.31 5.45 -9.19
C THR A 14 0.08 5.83 -7.77
N VAL A 15 1.27 6.42 -7.61
CA VAL A 15 1.72 6.97 -6.33
C VAL A 15 0.73 8.00 -5.74
N ALA A 16 0.05 8.77 -6.59
CA ALA A 16 -0.93 9.75 -6.13
C ALA A 16 -2.17 9.05 -5.54
N GLU A 17 -2.74 8.07 -6.25
CA GLU A 17 -3.90 7.31 -5.78
C GLU A 17 -3.60 6.55 -4.49
N VAL A 18 -2.41 5.96 -4.37
CA VAL A 18 -1.95 5.33 -3.12
C VAL A 18 -1.86 6.33 -1.98
N ALA A 19 -1.32 7.53 -2.24
CA ALA A 19 -1.22 8.58 -1.23
C ALA A 19 -2.60 9.02 -0.72
N ASP A 20 -3.56 9.16 -1.62
CA ASP A 20 -4.94 9.51 -1.29
C ASP A 20 -5.62 8.39 -0.49
N LEU A 21 -5.43 7.12 -0.88
CA LEU A 21 -5.98 5.96 -0.18
C LEU A 21 -5.41 5.81 1.23
N MET A 22 -4.08 5.96 1.38
CA MET A 22 -3.39 5.83 2.65
C MET A 22 -3.46 7.10 3.52
N ARG A 23 -4.01 8.20 2.99
CA ARG A 23 -4.04 9.53 3.64
C ARG A 23 -2.66 10.03 4.07
N VAL A 24 -1.65 9.80 3.23
CA VAL A 24 -0.27 10.26 3.46
C VAL A 24 0.20 11.15 2.32
N SER A 25 1.34 11.82 2.48
CA SER A 25 1.94 12.56 1.38
C SER A 25 2.49 11.63 0.29
N LYS A 26 2.55 12.10 -0.96
CA LYS A 26 3.25 11.39 -2.05
C LYS A 26 4.71 11.08 -1.70
N MET A 27 5.38 11.96 -0.95
CA MET A 27 6.76 11.74 -0.50
C MET A 27 6.86 10.52 0.42
N THR A 28 5.88 10.32 1.30
CA THR A 28 5.79 9.12 2.15
C THR A 28 5.69 7.87 1.29
N VAL A 29 4.78 7.85 0.31
CA VAL A 29 4.64 6.71 -0.62
C VAL A 29 5.95 6.46 -1.38
N TYR A 30 6.60 7.51 -1.90
CA TYR A 30 7.90 7.35 -2.55
C TYR A 30 8.94 6.75 -1.62
N ARG A 31 9.01 7.17 -0.36
CA ARG A 31 9.95 6.58 0.62
C ARG A 31 9.70 5.09 0.80
N LEU A 32 8.44 4.67 0.97
CA LEU A 32 8.07 3.27 1.13
C LEU A 32 8.43 2.43 -0.11
N VAL A 33 8.22 2.97 -1.30
CA VAL A 33 8.62 2.30 -2.55
C VAL A 33 10.13 2.16 -2.66
N HIS A 34 10.89 3.21 -2.31
CA HIS A 34 12.36 3.16 -2.39
C HIS A 34 12.99 2.33 -1.26
N SER A 35 12.35 2.23 -0.09
CA SER A 35 12.80 1.32 0.99
C SER A 35 12.43 -0.13 0.71
N GLY A 36 11.54 -0.39 -0.24
CA GLY A 36 11.04 -1.73 -0.56
C GLY A 36 9.90 -2.21 0.36
N GLU A 37 9.49 -1.38 1.32
CA GLU A 37 8.35 -1.67 2.21
C GLU A 37 7.02 -1.71 1.45
N LEU A 38 6.90 -0.95 0.37
CA LEU A 38 5.73 -1.00 -0.52
C LEU A 38 6.16 -1.48 -1.91
N PRO A 39 5.88 -2.76 -2.26
CA PRO A 39 6.21 -3.32 -3.57
C PRO A 39 5.58 -2.53 -4.72
N ALA A 40 6.41 -2.13 -5.69
CA ALA A 40 5.97 -1.37 -6.84
C ALA A 40 6.72 -1.77 -8.11
N VAL A 41 6.07 -1.61 -9.26
CA VAL A 41 6.66 -1.80 -10.59
C VAL A 41 6.91 -0.43 -11.23
N ARG A 42 8.06 -0.27 -11.88
CA ARG A 42 8.36 0.93 -12.66
C ARG A 42 7.82 0.78 -14.08
N VAL A 43 6.94 1.71 -14.47
CA VAL A 43 6.36 1.79 -15.82
C VAL A 43 6.76 3.14 -16.40
N GLY A 44 7.73 3.11 -17.33
CA GLY A 44 8.38 4.32 -17.83
C GLY A 44 9.03 5.15 -16.72
N ARG A 45 8.53 6.37 -16.53
CA ARG A 45 9.03 7.32 -15.51
C ARG A 45 8.24 7.30 -14.21
N SER A 46 7.20 6.47 -14.11
CA SER A 46 6.30 6.42 -12.95
C SER A 46 6.34 5.05 -12.28
N PHE A 47 5.97 5.03 -11.00
CA PHE A 47 5.72 3.78 -10.27
C PHE A 47 4.24 3.42 -10.33
N ARG A 48 3.99 2.11 -10.23
CA ARG A 48 2.68 1.48 -10.13
C ARG A 48 2.70 0.49 -8.98
N VAL A 49 1.70 0.57 -8.10
CA VAL A 49 1.58 -0.28 -6.92
C VAL A 49 0.36 -1.17 -7.13
N HIS A 50 0.49 -2.46 -6.88
CA HIS A 50 -0.66 -3.35 -6.93
C HIS A 50 -1.58 -3.05 -5.75
N GLU A 51 -2.89 -2.95 -5.98
CA GLU A 51 -3.89 -2.65 -4.94
C GLU A 51 -3.77 -3.60 -3.73
N GLN A 52 -3.50 -4.88 -3.99
CA GLN A 52 -3.26 -5.88 -2.94
C GLN A 52 -2.06 -5.53 -2.05
N ALA A 53 -0.96 -5.03 -2.62
CA ALA A 53 0.23 -4.66 -1.85
C ALA A 53 -0.06 -3.49 -0.89
N VAL A 54 -0.91 -2.53 -1.30
CA VAL A 54 -1.37 -1.44 -0.41
C VAL A 54 -2.24 -2.01 0.72
N SER A 55 -3.14 -2.92 0.38
CA SER A 55 -4.05 -3.56 1.34
C SER A 55 -3.28 -4.39 2.37
N GLU A 56 -2.27 -5.15 1.93
CA GLU A 56 -1.36 -5.92 2.78
C GLU A 56 -0.54 -5.01 3.69
N TYR A 57 0.03 -3.91 3.15
CA TYR A 57 0.79 -2.94 3.95
C TYR A 57 -0.07 -2.32 5.06
N LEU A 58 -1.28 -1.88 4.73
CA LEU A 58 -2.21 -1.31 5.72
C LEU A 58 -2.65 -2.36 6.74
N GLY A 59 -2.92 -3.59 6.31
CA GLY A 59 -3.28 -4.70 7.20
C GLY A 59 -2.15 -5.06 8.18
N ALA A 60 -0.89 -5.08 7.71
CA ALA A 60 0.28 -5.28 8.57
C ALA A 60 0.48 -4.13 9.58
N SER A 61 0.17 -2.90 9.16
CA SER A 61 0.31 -1.68 9.98
C SER A 61 -0.63 -1.64 11.19
N VAL A 62 -1.82 -2.26 11.09
CA VAL A 62 -2.78 -2.34 12.21
C VAL A 62 -2.17 -3.07 13.42
N TYR A 63 -1.23 -3.98 13.21
CA TYR A 63 -0.57 -4.73 14.28
C TYR A 63 0.57 -3.96 14.97
N ASP A 64 1.07 -2.86 14.38
CA ASP A 64 2.16 -2.06 14.96
C ASP A 64 1.65 -0.79 15.67
N ALA A 65 0.55 -0.21 15.18
CA ALA A 65 -0.02 1.03 15.74
C ALA A 65 -0.63 0.90 17.15
N GLY A 66 -0.89 -0.33 17.64
CA GLY A 66 -1.42 -0.59 18.98
C GLY A 66 -0.38 -0.93 20.05
N ARG A 67 0.92 -0.67 19.81
CA ARG A 67 2.01 -1.00 20.74
C ARG A 67 2.66 0.20 21.43
N ASN A 68 2.22 1.44 21.14
CA ASN A 68 2.91 2.65 21.58
C ASN A 68 2.07 3.56 22.51
N ASP A 69 0.94 3.08 23.02
CA ASP A 69 0.04 3.77 23.94
C ASP A 69 0.11 3.26 25.40
N GLN A 70 1.07 2.38 25.71
CA GLN A 70 1.33 1.91 27.08
C GLN A 70 2.69 2.39 27.59
N VAL A 71 2.81 3.70 27.84
CA VAL A 71 3.91 4.27 28.67
C VAL A 71 3.36 5.32 29.62
N GLY A 72 3.32 4.95 30.91
CA GLY A 72 3.42 5.83 32.08
C GLY A 72 2.21 6.66 32.45
#